data_AF-A0A7S3P9Y0-F1
#
_entry.id   AF-A0A7S3P9Y0-F1
#
_cell.length_a   1.000
_cell.length_b   1.000
_cell.length_c   1.000
_cell.angle_alpha   90.00
_cell.angle_beta   90.00
_cell.angle_gamma   90.00
#
_symmetry.space_group_name_H-M   'P 1'
#
loop_
_entity.id
_entity.type
_entity.pdbx_description
1 polymer ?
#
loop_
_entity_poly.entity_id
_entity_poly.type
_entity_poly.pdbx_seq_one_letter_code
_entity_poly.pdbx_strand_id
1 'polypeptide(L)'
;MSSTGNSKPEKSSKGFTSQFLCVGEGDAVPKGVDEVVYTLEGVFNTKGKRIKELRTTKSSDFPTYQSNSTKEELCLEYVDNFVSQFETLFPHREPLFVTPKNEYGVRKFVCTTIRPTQLQHKKLYHYEDCAAFLSDFIQYEPLREPIEAPNVLASPSAVLQWQLGDAFDISTLLSSYLI
;
A
#
# COMPACT_ATOMS: atom_id res chain seq x y z
N MET A 1 35.40 39.88 25.12
CA MET A 1 36.78 39.37 25.10
C MET A 1 37.13 38.93 26.51
N SER A 2 37.59 37.68 26.67
CA SER A 2 38.19 37.03 27.87
C SER A 2 37.35 37.02 29.17
N SER A 3 37.20 35.93 29.91
CA SER A 3 38.06 34.77 30.10
C SER A 3 37.30 33.61 30.77
N THR A 4 37.88 32.43 30.57
CA THR A 4 37.51 31.07 30.96
C THR A 4 37.53 30.84 32.48
N GLY A 5 36.57 30.07 33.00
CA GLY A 5 36.59 29.51 34.34
C GLY A 5 36.13 28.05 34.31
N ASN A 6 37.06 27.12 34.51
CA ASN A 6 36.87 25.68 34.53
C ASN A 6 36.76 25.21 35.98
N SER A 7 35.74 24.42 36.33
CA SER A 7 35.67 23.72 37.62
C SER A 7 35.06 22.32 37.46
N LYS A 8 35.87 21.30 37.79
CA LYS A 8 35.47 19.94 38.14
C LYS A 8 35.29 19.87 39.67
N PRO A 9 34.42 18.99 40.19
CA PRO A 9 34.86 17.72 40.82
C PRO A 9 33.94 16.51 40.47
N GLU A 10 34.42 15.29 40.21
CA GLU A 10 34.76 14.19 41.17
C GLU A 10 33.54 13.30 41.53
N LYS A 11 33.31 12.18 40.83
CA LYS A 11 33.62 10.75 41.15
C LYS A 11 32.97 10.14 42.41
N SER A 12 32.13 9.12 42.22
CA SER A 12 32.04 7.85 43.00
C SER A 12 30.85 7.01 42.45
N SER A 13 31.05 5.92 41.68
CA SER A 13 31.28 4.51 42.08
C SER A 13 30.04 3.88 42.77
N LYS A 14 29.48 2.70 42.47
CA LYS A 14 29.84 1.42 41.80
C LYS A 14 28.49 0.81 41.30
N GLY A 15 28.34 0.06 40.22
CA GLY A 15 29.00 -1.18 39.83
C GLY A 15 28.04 -2.37 40.02
N PHE A 16 27.52 -2.96 38.94
CA PHE A 16 27.20 -4.39 38.90
C PHE A 16 27.19 -4.87 37.45
N THR A 17 28.27 -5.56 37.09
CA THR A 17 28.44 -6.28 35.83
C THR A 17 27.92 -7.70 36.04
N SER A 18 27.08 -8.18 35.12
CA SER A 18 27.05 -9.61 34.79
C SER A 18 26.78 -9.76 33.31
N GLN A 19 27.79 -10.30 32.63
CA GLN A 19 27.83 -10.71 31.24
C GLN A 19 26.81 -11.82 30.92
N PHE A 20 26.12 -11.63 29.79
CA PHE A 20 25.95 -12.55 28.66
C PHE A 20 25.53 -14.02 28.87
N LEU A 21 24.45 -14.41 28.18
CA LEU A 21 24.56 -15.34 27.05
C LEU A 21 23.40 -15.14 26.05
N CYS A 22 23.74 -14.90 24.79
CA CYS A 22 22.85 -14.83 23.62
C CYS A 22 22.37 -16.21 23.19
N VAL A 23 21.12 -16.33 22.69
CA VAL A 23 20.69 -17.07 21.48
C VAL A 23 19.29 -16.53 21.11
N GLY A 24 18.96 -16.05 19.91
CA GLY A 24 19.72 -15.88 18.69
C GLY A 24 19.26 -14.60 17.97
N GLU A 25 20.20 -13.95 17.32
CA GLU A 25 19.97 -13.02 16.23
C GLU A 25 19.04 -13.69 15.22
N GLY A 26 17.76 -13.30 15.26
CA GLY A 26 16.97 -13.26 14.04
C GLY A 26 17.53 -12.09 13.27
N ASP A 27 18.40 -12.38 12.31
CA ASP A 27 18.99 -11.41 11.41
C ASP A 27 17.90 -10.44 10.94
N ALA A 28 17.96 -9.19 11.43
CA ALA A 28 17.24 -8.12 10.80
C ALA A 28 17.80 -8.03 9.38
N VAL A 29 17.05 -8.56 8.41
CA VAL A 29 17.39 -8.49 6.99
C VAL A 29 17.71 -7.03 6.69
N PRO A 30 18.91 -6.72 6.19
CA PRO A 30 19.27 -5.34 5.92
C PRO A 30 18.28 -4.78 4.90
N LYS A 31 17.54 -3.72 5.27
CA LYS A 31 16.80 -2.88 4.32
C LYS A 31 17.82 -2.20 3.42
N GLY A 32 18.25 -2.88 2.36
CA GLY A 32 19.38 -2.45 1.54
C GLY A 32 19.75 -3.43 0.44
N VAL A 33 18.92 -3.46 -0.60
CA VAL A 33 19.21 -3.38 -2.05
C VAL A 33 17.82 -3.39 -2.69
N ASP A 34 17.50 -2.44 -3.55
CA ASP A 34 16.28 -2.48 -4.37
C ASP A 34 16.39 -3.66 -5.35
N GLU A 35 16.27 -4.89 -4.86
CA GLU A 35 16.27 -6.08 -5.68
C GLU A 35 14.99 -6.04 -6.51
N VAL A 36 15.14 -5.69 -7.79
CA VAL A 36 14.01 -5.59 -8.69
C VAL A 36 13.47 -7.00 -8.90
N VAL A 37 12.25 -7.23 -8.45
CA VAL A 37 11.54 -8.50 -8.65
C VAL A 37 11.02 -8.54 -10.09
N TYR A 38 11.35 -9.63 -10.80
CA TYR A 38 10.90 -9.89 -12.16
C TYR A 38 9.99 -11.12 -12.20
N THR A 39 8.99 -11.08 -13.07
CA THR A 39 8.24 -12.28 -13.47
C THR A 39 9.06 -13.14 -14.43
N LEU A 40 8.60 -14.36 -14.71
CA LEU A 40 9.20 -15.23 -15.73
C LEU A 40 9.21 -14.59 -17.13
N GLU A 41 8.28 -13.67 -17.38
CA GLU A 41 8.16 -12.92 -18.63
C GLU A 41 9.03 -11.65 -18.66
N GLY A 42 9.82 -11.40 -17.60
CA GLY A 42 10.68 -10.22 -17.48
C GLY A 42 9.93 -8.94 -17.10
N VAL A 43 8.67 -9.03 -16.66
CA VAL A 43 7.89 -7.88 -16.19
C VAL A 43 8.32 -7.51 -14.76
N PHE A 44 8.46 -6.22 -14.49
CA PHE A 44 8.80 -5.70 -13.17
C PHE A 44 7.87 -4.55 -12.78
N ASN A 45 7.88 -4.16 -11.50
CA ASN A 45 7.01 -3.10 -11.01
C ASN A 45 7.30 -1.76 -11.69
N THR A 46 6.33 -1.25 -12.46
CA THR A 46 6.41 0.04 -13.15
C THR A 46 5.34 1.03 -12.70
N LYS A 47 4.45 0.60 -11.79
CA LYS A 47 3.37 1.39 -11.18
C LYS A 47 3.79 2.79 -10.74
N GLY A 48 4.91 2.90 -10.02
CA GLY A 48 5.38 4.20 -9.51
C GLY A 48 5.68 5.22 -10.61
N LYS A 49 6.17 4.78 -11.77
CA LYS A 49 6.44 5.65 -12.93
C LYS A 49 5.12 6.13 -13.54
N ARG A 50 4.18 5.22 -13.78
CA ARG A 50 2.84 5.54 -14.32
C ARG A 50 2.08 6.56 -13.46
N ILE A 51 2.09 6.36 -12.14
CA ILE A 51 1.45 7.30 -11.21
C ILE A 51 2.07 8.70 -11.30
N LYS A 52 3.41 8.78 -11.39
CA LYS A 52 4.11 10.06 -11.51
C LYS A 52 3.77 10.77 -12.82
N GLU A 53 3.72 10.03 -13.92
CA GLU A 53 3.34 10.54 -15.24
C GLU A 53 1.89 11.04 -15.23
N LEU A 54 0.95 10.23 -14.74
CA LEU A 54 -0.47 10.58 -14.63
C LEU A 54 -0.69 11.88 -13.84
N ARG A 55 -0.02 12.03 -12.70
CA ARG A 55 -0.11 13.24 -11.87
C ARG A 55 0.53 14.47 -12.53
N THR A 56 1.55 14.27 -13.36
CA THR A 56 2.22 15.35 -14.09
C THR A 56 1.33 15.86 -15.21
N THR A 57 0.73 14.94 -15.97
CA THR A 57 -0.16 15.26 -17.09
C THR A 57 -1.51 15.85 -16.62
N LYS A 58 -1.90 15.62 -15.36
CA LYS A 58 -3.21 16.01 -14.80
C LYS A 58 -4.38 15.55 -15.67
N SER A 59 -4.42 14.26 -16.03
CA SER A 59 -5.56 13.73 -16.77
C SER A 59 -6.83 13.76 -15.92
N SER A 60 -7.94 14.22 -16.50
CA SER A 60 -9.25 14.31 -15.84
C SER A 60 -10.15 13.12 -16.18
N ASP A 61 -9.56 11.97 -16.51
CA ASP A 61 -10.29 10.82 -17.05
C ASP A 61 -11.34 10.30 -16.06
N PHE A 62 -11.07 10.41 -14.75
CA PHE A 62 -11.96 9.95 -13.69
C PHE A 62 -12.06 10.95 -12.51
N PRO A 63 -12.96 11.95 -12.58
CA PRO A 63 -13.05 12.99 -11.55
C PRO A 63 -13.43 12.44 -10.16
N THR A 64 -14.18 11.33 -10.09
CA THR A 64 -14.61 10.70 -8.82
C THR A 64 -13.45 10.21 -7.95
N TYR A 65 -12.29 9.93 -8.53
CA TYR A 65 -11.11 9.50 -7.79
C TYR A 65 -10.20 10.67 -7.39
N GLN A 66 -10.50 11.91 -7.80
CA GLN A 66 -9.65 13.07 -7.53
C GLN A 66 -10.02 13.82 -6.25
N SER A 67 -11.19 13.55 -5.70
CA SER A 67 -11.65 14.13 -4.43
C SER A 67 -12.53 13.16 -3.66
N ASN A 68 -12.74 13.45 -2.39
CA ASN A 68 -13.73 12.79 -1.57
C ASN A 68 -15.02 13.62 -1.52
N SER A 69 -16.16 12.94 -1.57
CA SER A 69 -17.44 13.52 -1.20
C SER A 69 -17.58 13.60 0.32
N THR A 70 -18.50 14.44 0.82
CA THR A 70 -18.78 14.57 2.25
C THR A 70 -19.14 13.22 2.91
N LYS A 71 -19.80 12.32 2.17
CA LYS A 71 -20.11 10.97 2.67
C LYS A 71 -18.86 10.10 2.79
N GLU A 72 -17.94 10.19 1.83
CA GLU A 72 -16.68 9.46 1.89
C GLU A 72 -15.77 9.99 3.00
N GLU A 73 -15.74 11.31 3.22
CA GLU A 73 -15.01 11.91 4.36
C GLU A 73 -15.55 11.41 5.70
N LEU A 74 -16.87 11.42 5.88
CA LEU A 74 -17.51 10.87 7.08
C LEU A 74 -17.20 9.37 7.27
N CYS A 75 -17.21 8.59 6.18
CA CYS A 75 -16.80 7.19 6.25
C CYS A 75 -15.33 7.02 6.67
N LEU A 76 -14.43 7.88 6.18
CA LEU A 76 -13.02 7.86 6.58
C LEU A 76 -12.86 8.13 8.08
N GLU A 77 -13.60 9.09 8.64
CA GLU A 77 -13.59 9.36 10.09
C GLU A 77 -14.01 8.13 10.91
N TYR A 78 -15.04 7.41 10.49
CA TYR A 78 -15.46 6.16 11.14
C TYR A 78 -14.39 5.07 11.04
N VAL A 79 -13.75 4.95 9.88
CA VAL A 79 -12.68 3.97 9.66
C VAL A 79 -11.44 4.32 10.50
N ASP A 80 -11.06 5.59 10.60
CA ASP A 80 -9.91 6.03 11.41
C ASP A 80 -10.12 5.72 12.90
N ASN A 81 -11.33 5.91 13.41
CA ASN A 81 -11.69 5.51 14.78
C ASN A 81 -11.61 3.98 14.96
N PHE A 82 -12.09 3.21 13.99
CA PHE A 82 -12.00 1.75 14.03
C PHE A 82 -10.54 1.26 14.02
N VAL A 83 -9.69 1.82 13.14
CA VAL A 83 -8.26 1.49 13.07
C VAL A 83 -7.56 1.81 14.38
N SER A 84 -7.82 2.99 14.97
CA SER A 84 -7.24 3.39 16.25
C SER A 84 -7.58 2.41 17.39
N GLN A 85 -8.84 1.95 17.43
CA GLN A 85 -9.28 0.95 18.40
C GLN A 85 -8.63 -0.41 18.13
N PHE A 86 -8.53 -0.82 16.86
CA PHE A 86 -7.91 -2.08 16.48
C PHE A 86 -6.43 -2.12 16.86
N GLU A 87 -5.67 -1.07 16.56
CA GLU A 87 -4.24 -0.96 16.89
C GLU A 87 -4.02 -0.97 18.40
N THR A 88 -4.91 -0.33 19.17
CA THR A 88 -4.87 -0.34 20.64
C THR A 88 -5.09 -1.75 21.20
N LEU A 89 -6.01 -2.52 20.61
CA LEU A 89 -6.32 -3.88 21.05
C LEU A 89 -5.27 -4.90 20.59
N PHE A 90 -4.61 -4.67 19.45
CA PHE A 90 -3.67 -5.60 18.83
C PHE A 90 -2.35 -4.92 18.42
N PRO A 91 -1.52 -4.46 19.38
CA PRO A 91 -0.35 -3.61 19.09
C PRO A 91 0.79 -4.33 18.34
N HIS A 92 0.80 -5.66 18.32
CA HIS A 92 1.83 -6.46 17.64
C HIS A 92 1.42 -6.90 16.23
N ARG A 93 0.23 -6.51 15.76
CA ARG A 93 -0.28 -6.91 14.45
C ARG A 93 0.05 -5.85 13.40
N GLU A 94 0.28 -6.30 12.17
CA GLU A 94 0.50 -5.41 11.05
C GLU A 94 -0.67 -4.42 10.86
N PRO A 95 -0.39 -3.17 10.45
CA PRO A 95 -1.40 -2.15 10.21
C PRO A 95 -2.45 -2.59 9.18
N LEU A 96 -3.68 -2.13 9.37
CA LEU A 96 -4.77 -2.48 8.48
C LEU A 96 -4.66 -1.75 7.13
N PHE A 97 -4.72 -2.52 6.04
CA PHE A 97 -4.79 -1.97 4.69
C PHE A 97 -6.22 -1.57 4.30
N VAL A 98 -6.72 -0.49 4.90
CA VAL A 98 -8.12 -0.04 4.70
C VAL A 98 -8.25 1.30 4.00
N THR A 99 -7.29 2.21 4.19
CA THR A 99 -7.34 3.56 3.58
C THR A 99 -6.08 3.90 2.78
N PRO A 100 -5.72 3.11 1.74
CA PRO A 100 -4.59 3.45 0.90
C PRO A 100 -4.86 4.74 0.11
N LYS A 101 -3.78 5.34 -0.40
CA LYS A 101 -3.89 6.40 -1.40
C LYS A 101 -4.16 5.78 -2.76
N ASN A 102 -4.87 6.49 -3.61
CA ASN A 102 -5.06 6.09 -5.00
C ASN A 102 -3.99 6.68 -5.95
N GLU A 103 -4.14 6.41 -7.24
CA GLU A 103 -3.26 6.93 -8.31
C GLU A 103 -3.21 8.47 -8.33
N TYR A 104 -4.26 9.16 -7.92
CA TYR A 104 -4.30 10.62 -7.77
C TYR A 104 -3.73 11.13 -6.44
N GLY A 105 -3.41 10.25 -5.50
CA GLY A 105 -2.87 10.59 -4.18
C GLY A 105 -3.94 10.90 -3.12
N VAL A 106 -5.20 10.66 -3.45
CA VAL A 106 -6.34 10.83 -2.54
C VAL A 106 -6.47 9.60 -1.67
N ARG A 107 -6.63 9.80 -0.37
CA ARG A 107 -6.93 8.72 0.59
C ARG A 107 -8.37 8.27 0.38
N LYS A 108 -8.57 6.99 0.07
CA LYS A 108 -9.88 6.38 -0.15
C LYS A 108 -10.02 5.14 0.72
N PHE A 109 -11.22 4.91 1.26
CA PHE A 109 -11.54 3.63 1.88
C PHE A 109 -11.65 2.57 0.77
N VAL A 110 -10.98 1.42 0.88
CA VAL A 110 -10.95 0.40 -0.19
C VAL A 110 -12.35 0.02 -0.67
N CYS A 111 -13.33 -0.14 0.22
CA CYS A 111 -14.69 -0.49 -0.20
C CYS A 111 -15.39 0.62 -1.01
N THR A 112 -14.96 1.88 -0.90
CA THR A 112 -15.51 2.99 -1.70
C THR A 112 -14.90 3.09 -3.10
N THR A 113 -13.74 2.45 -3.33
CA THR A 113 -13.11 2.41 -4.66
C THR A 113 -13.69 1.30 -5.53
N ILE A 114 -14.23 0.23 -4.93
CA ILE A 114 -14.90 -0.85 -5.66
C ILE A 114 -16.26 -0.36 -6.14
N ARG A 115 -16.43 -0.24 -7.47
CA ARG A 115 -17.65 0.26 -8.10
C ARG A 115 -18.31 -0.85 -8.93
N PRO A 116 -19.58 -1.20 -8.67
CA PRO A 116 -20.29 -2.19 -9.49
C PRO A 116 -20.19 -1.86 -10.97
N THR A 117 -19.65 -2.79 -11.74
CA THR A 117 -19.42 -2.62 -13.18
C THR A 117 -20.36 -3.52 -13.96
N GLN A 118 -21.36 -2.92 -14.60
CA GLN A 118 -22.31 -3.70 -15.40
C GLN A 118 -21.72 -4.02 -16.78
N LEU A 119 -21.23 -5.24 -16.93
CA LEU A 119 -20.77 -5.76 -18.23
C LEU A 119 -21.94 -6.18 -19.11
N GLN A 120 -21.88 -5.89 -20.41
CA GLN A 120 -22.91 -6.32 -21.36
C GLN A 120 -22.87 -7.84 -21.63
N HIS A 121 -21.75 -8.50 -21.31
CA HIS A 121 -21.56 -9.91 -21.57
C HIS A 121 -21.90 -10.78 -20.34
N LYS A 122 -23.02 -11.51 -20.42
CA LYS A 122 -23.52 -12.37 -19.33
C LYS A 122 -22.56 -13.46 -18.85
N LYS A 123 -21.64 -13.94 -19.71
CA LYS A 123 -20.67 -14.98 -19.31
C LYS A 123 -19.69 -14.45 -18.26
N LEU A 124 -19.37 -13.16 -18.31
CA LEU A 124 -18.45 -12.51 -17.37
C LEU A 124 -19.05 -12.27 -15.96
N TYR A 125 -20.28 -12.75 -15.70
CA TYR A 125 -20.84 -12.77 -14.34
C TYR A 125 -20.45 -14.03 -13.56
N HIS A 126 -19.94 -15.07 -14.23
CA HIS A 126 -19.35 -16.20 -13.54
C HIS A 126 -17.91 -15.87 -13.17
N TYR A 127 -17.54 -16.10 -11.91
CA TYR A 127 -16.22 -15.71 -11.40
C TYR A 127 -15.06 -16.39 -12.15
N GLU A 128 -15.26 -17.63 -12.62
CA GLU A 128 -14.25 -18.38 -13.39
C GLU A 128 -13.99 -17.72 -14.75
N ASP A 129 -15.05 -17.45 -15.52
CA ASP A 129 -14.98 -16.79 -16.82
C ASP A 129 -14.42 -15.37 -16.68
N CYS A 130 -14.83 -14.64 -15.63
CA CYS A 130 -14.33 -13.29 -15.36
C CYS A 130 -12.85 -13.29 -14.98
N ALA A 131 -12.40 -14.25 -14.16
CA ALA A 131 -11.00 -14.36 -13.78
C ALA A 131 -10.11 -14.73 -14.97
N ALA A 132 -10.55 -15.69 -15.79
CA ALA A 132 -9.86 -16.06 -17.03
C ALA A 132 -9.79 -14.88 -18.01
N PHE A 133 -10.88 -14.14 -18.15
CA PHE A 133 -10.89 -12.91 -18.94
C PHE A 133 -9.89 -11.88 -18.39
N LEU A 134 -9.86 -11.62 -17.09
CA LEU A 134 -8.92 -10.64 -16.55
C LEU A 134 -7.46 -11.09 -16.68
N SER A 135 -7.15 -12.38 -16.54
CA SER A 135 -5.78 -12.89 -16.73
C SER A 135 -5.28 -12.73 -18.17
N ASP A 136 -6.17 -12.82 -19.15
CA ASP A 136 -5.82 -12.66 -20.56
C ASP A 136 -5.67 -11.19 -20.97
N PHE A 137 -6.35 -10.27 -20.27
CA PHE A 137 -6.43 -8.85 -20.65
C PHE A 137 -5.60 -7.90 -19.79
N ILE A 138 -5.20 -8.32 -18.58
CA ILE A 138 -4.41 -7.51 -17.64
C ILE A 138 -3.06 -8.18 -17.41
N GLN A 139 -1.99 -7.50 -17.79
CA GLN A 139 -0.63 -7.99 -17.54
C GLN A 139 -0.29 -7.86 -16.05
N TYR A 140 0.17 -8.96 -15.45
CA TYR A 140 0.59 -8.98 -14.05
C TYR A 140 1.96 -8.30 -13.89
N GLU A 141 2.06 -7.35 -12.96
CA GLU A 141 3.33 -6.85 -12.43
C GLU A 141 3.51 -7.27 -10.96
N PRO A 142 4.72 -7.64 -10.54
CA PRO A 142 4.97 -7.98 -9.15
C PRO A 142 4.91 -6.73 -8.27
N LEU A 143 4.59 -6.94 -6.98
CA LEU A 143 4.75 -5.91 -5.96
C LEU A 143 6.22 -5.50 -5.85
N ARG A 144 6.47 -4.23 -5.49
CA ARG A 144 7.84 -3.77 -5.18
C ARG A 144 8.42 -4.55 -4.00
N GLU A 145 7.62 -4.71 -2.95
CA GLU A 145 7.95 -5.48 -1.76
C GLU A 145 6.99 -6.68 -1.72
N PRO A 146 7.47 -7.92 -1.91
CA PRO A 146 6.59 -9.10 -1.99
C PRO A 146 5.82 -9.41 -0.70
N ILE A 147 6.30 -8.91 0.45
CA ILE A 147 5.77 -9.19 1.79
C ILE A 147 4.97 -8.01 2.38
N GLU A 148 4.98 -6.84 1.73
CA GLU A 148 4.29 -5.64 2.22
C GLU A 148 3.16 -5.23 1.27
N ALA A 149 2.11 -4.61 1.82
CA ALA A 149 1.02 -4.08 1.01
C ALA A 149 1.49 -2.83 0.22
N PRO A 150 0.97 -2.61 -1.00
CA PRO A 150 1.40 -1.46 -1.80
C PRO A 150 0.94 -0.14 -1.18
N ASN A 151 1.80 0.86 -1.19
CA ASN A 151 1.46 2.21 -0.71
C ASN A 151 0.32 2.89 -1.48
N VAL A 152 0.07 2.45 -2.71
CA VAL A 152 -0.97 2.98 -3.60
C VAL A 152 -1.79 1.84 -4.18
N LEU A 153 -3.10 1.92 -3.98
CA LEU A 153 -4.08 1.05 -4.61
C LEU A 153 -4.68 1.78 -5.81
N ALA A 154 -4.49 1.28 -7.01
CA ALA A 154 -5.07 1.91 -8.19
C ALA A 154 -6.58 1.66 -8.23
N SER A 155 -7.35 2.65 -8.69
CA SER A 155 -8.77 2.46 -8.95
C SER A 155 -9.00 1.41 -10.05
N PRO A 156 -10.12 0.66 -10.05
CA PRO A 156 -10.44 -0.28 -11.12
C PRO A 156 -10.37 0.33 -12.53
N SER A 157 -10.77 1.61 -12.65
CA SER A 157 -10.73 2.35 -13.90
C SER A 157 -9.30 2.63 -14.38
N ALA A 158 -8.37 2.96 -13.48
CA ALA A 158 -6.97 3.15 -13.81
C ALA A 158 -6.30 1.84 -14.25
N VAL A 159 -6.59 0.73 -13.57
CA VAL A 159 -6.06 -0.60 -13.92
C VAL A 159 -6.51 -1.01 -15.32
N LEU A 160 -7.77 -0.76 -15.68
CA LEU A 160 -8.28 -1.02 -17.03
C LEU A 160 -7.60 -0.13 -18.08
N GLN A 161 -7.33 1.14 -17.77
CA GLN A 161 -6.63 2.04 -18.70
C GLN A 161 -5.18 1.63 -18.92
N TRP A 162 -4.51 1.11 -17.88
CA TRP A 162 -3.13 0.65 -17.98
C TRP A 162 -3.00 -0.76 -18.54
N GLN A 163 -4.06 -1.57 -18.46
CA GLN A 163 -4.07 -3.00 -18.74
C GLN A 163 -2.95 -3.77 -18.02
N LEU A 164 -2.55 -3.26 -16.85
CA LEU A 164 -1.39 -3.74 -16.12
C LEU A 164 -1.57 -3.38 -14.63
N GLY A 165 -1.30 -4.34 -13.74
CA GLY A 165 -1.43 -4.12 -12.30
C GLY A 165 -0.90 -5.27 -11.46
N ASP A 166 -0.83 -5.04 -10.16
CA ASP A 166 -0.40 -6.05 -9.18
C ASP A 166 -1.58 -6.88 -8.64
N ALA A 167 -1.30 -7.80 -7.71
CA ALA A 167 -2.31 -8.66 -7.13
C ALA A 167 -3.45 -7.88 -6.42
N PHE A 168 -3.15 -6.73 -5.82
CA PHE A 168 -4.15 -5.89 -5.15
C PHE A 168 -5.01 -5.15 -6.17
N ASP A 169 -4.41 -4.65 -7.24
CA ASP A 169 -5.14 -4.01 -8.33
C ASP A 169 -6.08 -4.99 -9.03
N ILE A 170 -5.59 -6.17 -9.40
CA ILE A 170 -6.38 -7.19 -10.11
C ILE A 170 -7.50 -7.71 -9.21
N SER A 171 -7.25 -7.94 -7.93
CA SER A 171 -8.30 -8.36 -6.99
C SER A 171 -9.38 -7.29 -6.79
N THR A 172 -9.01 -6.01 -6.76
CA THR A 172 -9.95 -4.89 -6.67
C THR A 172 -10.78 -4.78 -7.96
N LEU A 173 -10.15 -4.91 -9.13
CA LEU A 173 -10.82 -4.91 -10.42
C LEU A 173 -11.80 -6.08 -10.56
N LEU A 174 -11.37 -7.30 -10.21
CA LEU A 174 -12.21 -8.50 -10.22
C LEU A 174 -13.41 -8.32 -9.27
N SER A 175 -13.18 -7.83 -8.05
CA SER A 175 -14.26 -7.54 -7.11
C SER A 175 -15.27 -6.55 -7.69
N SER A 176 -14.80 -5.54 -8.43
CA SER A 176 -15.64 -4.55 -9.13
C SER A 176 -16.53 -5.15 -10.22
N TYR A 177 -16.09 -6.24 -10.85
CA TYR A 177 -16.81 -6.91 -11.94
C TYR A 177 -17.85 -7.92 -11.43
N LEU A 178 -17.65 -8.44 -10.21
CA LEU A 178 -18.51 -9.46 -9.59
C LEU A 178 -19.64 -8.89 -8.73
N ILE A 179 -19.63 -7.59 -8.44
CA ILE A 179 -20.69 -6.88 -7.69
C ILE A 179 -21.54 -6.02 -8.61
#